data_AF-A0A2E1KIM2-F1
#
_entry.id   AF-A0A2E1KIM2-F1
#
_cell.length_a   1.000
_cell.length_b   1.000
_cell.length_c   1.000
_cell.angle_alpha   90.00
_cell.angle_beta   90.00
_cell.angle_gamma   90.00
#
_symmetry.space_group_name_H-M   'P 1'
#
loop_
_entity.id
_entity.type
_entity.pdbx_description
1 polymer ?
#
loop_
_entity_poly.entity_id
_entity_poly.type
_entity_poly.pdbx_seq_one_letter_code
_entity_poly.pdbx_strand_id
1 'polypeptide(L)'
;MKHLLGSLLVIGLVGCGGGENRELGGENRKTPTMDNTPVTPPTVEAQRAPAASPQALAGAPAFEDQIPRIFTHVYRIGNFYIMGTDQRPRNTDRPDRTGEEVVLQAVRLFSSLLDANGDGAVDQPKLLTTMGQNFAFAIGADQTLRPIEETLDRETGRYVISMKTDIWPFFPDWNGKGFRLSRLDSSLWRPDKMNALWEECFHAYNESWNLHSNQWSFGKKGGLGRAMATDIKTGDYDIQEQNRLEHGDYDWNTAVNEYIHQIWVIQKGGQDEILTEPQQKVLEFMRTSPGFSMDMNKDYSGSLAVKVR
;
A
#
# COMPACT_ATOMS: atom_id res chain seq x y z
N MET A 1 14.64 7.76 -16.60
CA MET A 1 13.21 7.41 -16.51
C MET A 1 12.45 8.71 -16.67
N LYS A 2 11.60 8.84 -17.69
CA LYS A 2 10.89 10.09 -18.02
C LYS A 2 9.45 9.96 -17.52
N HIS A 3 9.05 10.89 -16.65
CA HIS A 3 7.70 11.27 -16.21
C HIS A 3 6.68 10.14 -15.98
N LEU A 4 6.66 9.56 -14.78
CA LEU A 4 5.39 9.14 -14.16
C LEU A 4 4.85 10.36 -13.41
N LEU A 5 3.92 11.11 -14.02
CA LEU A 5 3.08 12.05 -13.28
C LEU A 5 2.11 11.21 -12.45
N GLY A 6 2.07 11.45 -11.14
CA GLY A 6 1.19 10.73 -10.23
C GLY A 6 -0.25 10.75 -10.72
N SER A 7 -0.80 9.55 -10.94
CA SER A 7 -2.13 9.28 -11.49
C SER A 7 -3.20 10.13 -10.82
N LEU A 8 -3.91 10.94 -11.60
CA LEU A 8 -5.06 11.68 -11.11
C LEU A 8 -6.26 10.71 -11.01
N LEU A 9 -6.51 10.19 -9.82
CA LEU A 9 -7.73 9.43 -9.55
C LEU A 9 -8.97 10.33 -9.69
N VAL A 10 -9.79 10.10 -10.71
CA VAL A 10 -11.14 10.68 -10.83
C VAL A 10 -12.13 9.71 -10.20
N ILE A 11 -12.61 10.01 -8.99
CA ILE A 11 -13.66 9.22 -8.34
C ILE A 11 -15.01 9.57 -8.97
N GLY A 12 -15.53 8.67 -9.81
CA GLY A 12 -16.93 8.68 -10.25
C GLY A 12 -17.84 8.05 -9.20
N LEU A 13 -18.55 8.86 -8.42
CA LEU A 13 -19.63 8.38 -7.54
C LEU A 13 -20.82 7.92 -8.40
N VAL A 14 -20.96 6.61 -8.63
CA VAL A 14 -22.21 6.01 -9.12
C VAL A 14 -22.75 5.09 -8.03
N GLY A 15 -23.65 5.64 -7.20
CA GLY A 15 -24.43 4.87 -6.25
C GLY A 15 -25.65 4.26 -6.93
N CYS A 16 -25.73 2.93 -6.97
CA CYS A 16 -26.98 2.21 -7.22
C CYS A 16 -27.52 1.70 -5.89
N GLY A 17 -28.71 2.18 -5.52
CA GLY A 17 -29.38 1.86 -4.27
C GLY A 17 -30.11 0.52 -4.26
N GLY A 18 -30.58 0.15 -3.07
CA GLY A 18 -31.65 -0.83 -2.90
C GLY A 18 -31.63 -1.56 -1.56
N GLY A 19 -32.68 -1.34 -0.75
CA GLY A 19 -33.31 -2.42 0.00
C GLY A 19 -33.23 -2.37 1.52
N GLU A 20 -34.21 -1.71 2.14
CA GLU A 20 -34.60 -1.93 3.55
C GLU A 20 -35.04 -3.38 3.80
N ASN A 21 -34.79 -3.91 5.02
CA ASN A 21 -35.81 -4.67 5.76
C ASN A 21 -35.43 -4.92 7.24
N ARG A 22 -36.20 -4.25 8.10
CA ARG A 22 -36.93 -4.71 9.32
C ARG A 22 -36.28 -5.61 10.38
N GLU A 23 -36.41 -5.10 11.60
CA GLU A 23 -36.35 -5.72 12.93
C GLU A 23 -37.28 -6.93 13.13
N LEU A 24 -36.84 -7.88 13.97
CA LEU A 24 -37.65 -8.63 14.95
C LEU A 24 -36.75 -8.96 16.17
N GLY A 25 -37.07 -8.45 17.36
CA GLY A 25 -37.54 -9.20 18.55
C GLY A 25 -36.67 -10.41 18.92
N GLY A 26 -35.96 -10.50 20.05
CA GLY A 26 -36.33 -10.13 21.42
C GLY A 26 -36.77 -11.39 22.16
N GLU A 27 -35.93 -11.99 23.02
CA GLU A 27 -36.42 -12.72 24.20
C GLU A 27 -35.35 -13.00 25.28
N ASN A 28 -35.81 -12.79 26.51
CA ASN A 28 -35.13 -12.91 27.79
C ASN A 28 -34.77 -14.36 28.15
N ARG A 29 -33.59 -14.57 28.74
CA ARG A 29 -33.41 -15.66 29.71
C ARG A 29 -32.53 -15.27 30.89
N LYS A 30 -33.05 -15.65 32.06
CA LYS A 30 -32.68 -15.28 33.42
C LYS A 30 -31.28 -15.75 33.83
N THR A 31 -30.62 -14.89 34.58
CA THR A 31 -29.44 -15.13 35.41
C THR A 31 -29.70 -16.10 36.56
N PRO A 32 -28.70 -16.92 36.93
CA PRO A 32 -28.50 -17.34 38.30
C PRO A 32 -27.22 -16.73 38.88
N THR A 33 -27.39 -16.09 40.02
CA THR A 33 -26.38 -15.63 40.98
C THR A 33 -25.52 -16.80 41.47
N MET A 34 -24.20 -16.66 41.47
CA MET A 34 -23.32 -17.33 42.44
C MET A 34 -22.04 -16.51 42.71
N ASP A 35 -21.80 -16.35 44.00
CA ASP A 35 -20.55 -16.17 44.75
C ASP A 35 -19.48 -15.16 44.31
N ASN A 36 -19.46 -14.03 45.03
CA ASN A 36 -18.33 -13.12 45.15
C ASN A 36 -17.37 -13.63 46.22
N THR A 37 -16.37 -14.41 45.80
CA THR A 37 -15.12 -14.58 46.58
C THR A 37 -13.98 -13.97 45.77
N PRO A 38 -13.20 -13.00 46.30
CA PRO A 38 -12.13 -12.37 45.54
C PRO A 38 -10.94 -13.33 45.44
N VAL A 39 -10.80 -13.98 44.29
CA VAL A 39 -9.59 -14.74 43.94
C VAL A 39 -8.64 -13.78 43.21
N THR A 40 -7.54 -13.44 43.85
CA THR A 40 -6.43 -12.71 43.25
C THR A 40 -5.85 -13.56 42.10
N PRO A 41 -5.81 -13.08 40.84
CA PRO A 41 -5.17 -13.82 39.77
C PRO A 41 -3.66 -13.86 40.02
N PRO A 42 -2.98 -15.00 39.76
CA PRO A 42 -1.53 -15.04 39.79
C PRO A 42 -1.00 -14.13 38.67
N THR A 43 -0.04 -13.29 39.03
CA THR A 43 0.70 -12.44 38.10
C THR A 43 1.44 -13.35 37.13
N VAL A 44 0.85 -13.54 35.94
CA VAL A 44 1.58 -14.09 34.81
C VAL A 44 2.54 -12.99 34.37
N GLU A 45 3.78 -13.04 34.86
CA GLU A 45 4.89 -12.38 34.20
C GLU A 45 4.93 -12.91 32.77
N ALA A 46 4.31 -12.16 31.85
CA ALA A 46 4.56 -12.30 30.44
C ALA A 46 6.06 -12.09 30.27
N GLN A 47 6.78 -13.19 30.09
CA GLN A 47 8.13 -13.18 29.55
C GLN A 47 8.04 -12.44 28.22
N ARG A 48 8.36 -11.15 28.26
CA ARG A 48 8.58 -10.34 27.07
C ARG A 48 9.67 -11.07 26.30
N ALA A 49 9.31 -11.57 25.12
CA ALA A 49 10.31 -11.87 24.10
C ALA A 49 11.26 -10.66 24.03
N PRO A 50 12.58 -10.88 23.97
CA PRO A 50 13.51 -9.77 23.87
C PRO A 50 13.09 -8.95 22.65
N ALA A 51 12.84 -7.66 22.87
CA ALA A 51 12.64 -6.72 21.78
C ALA A 51 13.90 -6.80 20.91
N ALA A 52 13.81 -7.50 19.78
CA ALA A 52 14.83 -7.45 18.76
C ALA A 52 14.91 -5.96 18.39
N SER A 53 15.97 -5.29 18.85
CA SER A 53 16.30 -3.99 18.29
C SER A 53 16.43 -4.23 16.79
N PRO A 54 15.70 -3.50 15.93
CA PRO A 54 15.93 -3.59 14.50
C PRO A 54 17.43 -3.41 14.31
N GLN A 55 18.08 -4.32 13.60
CA GLN A 55 19.43 -4.05 13.12
C GLN A 55 19.28 -2.77 12.30
N ALA A 56 19.63 -1.64 12.92
CA ALA A 56 19.37 -0.34 12.35
C ALA A 56 20.27 -0.21 11.12
N LEU A 57 19.74 -0.62 9.97
CA LEU A 57 20.42 -0.50 8.69
C LEU A 57 20.81 0.97 8.55
N ALA A 58 22.07 1.24 8.21
CA ALA A 58 22.55 2.60 8.11
C ALA A 58 21.69 3.40 7.10
N GLY A 59 21.37 4.65 7.45
CA GLY A 59 20.67 5.57 6.56
C GLY A 59 21.62 6.31 5.62
N ALA A 60 21.08 7.27 4.86
CA ALA A 60 21.82 8.13 3.96
C ALA A 60 21.73 9.58 4.46
N PRO A 61 22.62 10.03 5.38
CA PRO A 61 22.52 11.33 6.03
C PRO A 61 22.45 12.50 5.03
N ALA A 62 23.15 12.41 3.90
CA ALA A 62 23.12 13.43 2.87
C ALA A 62 21.74 13.61 2.20
N PHE A 63 20.93 12.54 2.09
CA PHE A 63 19.55 12.66 1.62
C PHE A 63 18.66 13.21 2.73
N GLU A 64 18.87 12.75 3.96
CA GLU A 64 18.13 13.19 5.15
C GLU A 64 18.17 14.71 5.34
N ASP A 65 19.35 15.32 5.15
CA ASP A 65 19.56 16.77 5.24
C ASP A 65 18.80 17.57 4.17
N GLN A 66 18.43 16.92 3.05
CA GLN A 66 17.67 17.53 1.97
C GLN A 66 16.15 17.41 2.18
N ILE A 67 15.68 16.62 3.16
CA ILE A 67 14.24 16.44 3.41
C ILE A 67 13.65 17.74 3.99
N PRO A 68 12.74 18.42 3.25
CA PRO A 68 12.18 19.70 3.67
C PRO A 68 11.54 19.65 5.06
N ARG A 69 11.67 20.72 5.85
CA ARG A 69 11.16 20.80 7.24
C ARG A 69 9.63 20.69 7.36
N ILE A 70 8.90 20.84 6.26
CA ILE A 70 7.44 20.65 6.23
C ILE A 70 7.04 19.20 6.52
N PHE A 71 7.93 18.23 6.28
CA PHE A 71 7.74 16.85 6.71
C PHE A 71 8.10 16.73 8.19
N THR A 72 7.11 16.81 9.04
CA THR A 72 7.24 16.74 10.50
C THR A 72 7.43 15.32 11.01
N HIS A 73 7.04 14.32 10.22
CA HIS A 73 7.22 12.90 10.51
C HIS A 73 8.12 12.28 9.46
N VAL A 74 9.33 11.87 9.85
CA VAL A 74 10.30 11.23 8.96
C VAL A 74 10.76 9.93 9.59
N TYR A 75 10.58 8.85 8.84
CA TYR A 75 11.04 7.52 9.19
C TYR A 75 11.91 6.98 8.05
N ARG A 76 12.76 6.00 8.37
CA ARG A 76 13.54 5.30 7.35
C ARG A 76 13.63 3.81 7.64
N ILE A 77 13.64 3.00 6.58
CA ILE A 77 14.03 1.59 6.61
C ILE A 77 15.30 1.49 5.76
N GLY A 78 16.46 1.37 6.40
CA GLY A 78 17.75 1.59 5.72
C GLY A 78 17.81 2.98 5.07
N ASN A 79 17.98 3.00 3.74
CA ASN A 79 18.07 4.21 2.91
C ASN A 79 16.75 4.66 2.27
N PHE A 80 15.67 3.89 2.47
CA PHE A 80 14.34 4.25 2.00
C PHE A 80 13.65 5.13 3.05
N TYR A 81 13.26 6.34 2.65
CA TYR A 81 12.66 7.34 3.54
C TYR A 81 11.15 7.43 3.32
N ILE A 82 10.42 7.45 4.42
CA ILE A 82 8.97 7.65 4.50
C ILE A 82 8.77 8.98 5.23
N MET A 83 8.29 10.00 4.53
CA MET A 83 8.21 11.37 5.01
C MET A 83 6.77 11.88 4.89
N GLY A 84 6.24 12.49 5.95
CA GLY A 84 4.89 13.03 5.93
C GLY A 84 4.74 14.31 6.73
N THR A 85 3.73 15.08 6.39
CA THR A 85 3.36 16.31 7.07
C THR A 85 2.38 16.03 8.23
N ASP A 86 2.19 16.99 9.12
CA ASP A 86 1.13 16.95 10.16
C ASP A 86 -0.28 17.16 9.57
N GLN A 87 -0.40 17.40 8.25
CA GLN A 87 -1.69 17.70 7.66
C GLN A 87 -2.61 16.49 7.74
N ARG A 88 -3.77 16.72 8.34
CA ARG A 88 -4.82 15.73 8.45
C ARG A 88 -5.42 15.36 7.08
N PRO A 89 -5.70 14.06 6.83
CA PRO A 89 -6.39 13.63 5.63
C PRO A 89 -7.80 14.23 5.54
N ARG A 90 -8.20 14.65 4.33
CA ARG A 90 -9.54 15.21 4.08
C ARG A 90 -10.53 14.15 3.61
N ASN A 91 -10.06 13.14 2.90
CA ASN A 91 -10.88 12.02 2.44
C ASN A 91 -10.64 10.83 3.37
N THR A 92 -11.45 10.70 4.41
CA THR A 92 -11.26 9.69 5.46
C THR A 92 -12.58 9.30 6.13
N ASP A 93 -12.59 8.18 6.85
CA ASP A 93 -13.77 7.62 7.51
C ASP A 93 -14.19 8.42 8.75
N ARG A 94 -13.24 9.16 9.35
CA ARG A 94 -13.48 9.90 10.60
C ARG A 94 -12.80 11.25 10.63
N PRO A 95 -13.42 12.25 11.28
CA PRO A 95 -12.90 13.59 11.28
C PRO A 95 -11.86 13.85 12.38
N ASP A 96 -11.14 12.84 12.86
CA ASP A 96 -10.10 12.98 13.89
C ASP A 96 -8.76 12.33 13.49
N ARG A 97 -8.71 11.69 12.31
CA ARG A 97 -7.47 11.12 11.76
C ARG A 97 -6.37 12.18 11.62
N THR A 98 -5.12 11.80 11.86
CA THR A 98 -3.98 12.74 11.86
C THR A 98 -2.99 12.43 10.73
N GLY A 99 -2.14 13.39 10.37
CA GLY A 99 -1.03 13.15 9.43
C GLY A 99 -0.07 12.07 9.95
N GLU A 100 0.25 12.10 11.26
CA GLU A 100 1.08 11.09 11.92
C GLU A 100 0.53 9.67 11.73
N GLU A 101 -0.78 9.50 11.87
CA GLU A 101 -1.44 8.20 11.71
C GLU A 101 -1.24 7.62 10.30
N VAL A 102 -1.34 8.45 9.26
CA VAL A 102 -1.10 8.02 7.87
C VAL A 102 0.36 7.56 7.71
N VAL A 103 1.32 8.32 8.26
CA VAL A 103 2.75 8.00 8.19
C VAL A 103 3.07 6.71 8.94
N LEU A 104 2.56 6.56 10.15
CA LEU A 104 2.75 5.35 10.95
C LEU A 104 2.14 4.13 10.29
N GLN A 105 0.99 4.29 9.62
CA GLN A 105 0.41 3.19 8.85
C GLN A 105 1.31 2.83 7.66
N ALA A 106 1.85 3.80 6.93
CA ALA A 106 2.78 3.54 5.83
C ALA A 106 4.03 2.78 6.30
N VAL A 107 4.58 3.17 7.46
CA VAL A 107 5.71 2.47 8.10
C VAL A 107 5.39 1.01 8.37
N ARG A 108 4.20 0.70 8.90
CA ARG A 108 3.78 -0.69 9.15
C ARG A 108 3.60 -1.47 7.86
N LEU A 109 2.96 -0.86 6.86
CA LEU A 109 2.73 -1.49 5.55
C LEU A 109 4.06 -1.84 4.88
N PHE A 110 4.99 -0.88 4.76
CA PHE A 110 6.33 -1.15 4.21
C PHE A 110 7.12 -2.18 5.03
N SER A 111 7.04 -2.10 6.37
CA SER A 111 7.69 -3.10 7.22
C SER A 111 7.14 -4.50 6.94
N SER A 112 5.82 -4.66 6.80
CA SER A 112 5.19 -5.95 6.49
C SER A 112 5.51 -6.47 5.09
N LEU A 113 5.74 -5.59 4.11
CA LEU A 113 6.14 -5.98 2.76
C LEU A 113 7.60 -6.43 2.69
N LEU A 114 8.46 -5.87 3.54
CA LEU A 114 9.90 -6.13 3.58
C LEU A 114 10.29 -7.25 4.54
N ASP A 115 9.39 -7.64 5.44
CA ASP A 115 9.52 -8.69 6.44
C ASP A 115 8.26 -9.58 6.37
N ALA A 116 8.14 -10.29 5.26
CA ALA A 116 7.02 -11.15 4.94
C ALA A 116 6.98 -12.40 5.84
N ASN A 117 8.13 -12.82 6.37
CA ASN A 117 8.21 -13.96 7.29
C ASN A 117 7.92 -13.58 8.76
N GLY A 118 7.97 -12.29 9.11
CA GLY A 118 7.62 -11.75 10.43
C GLY A 118 8.71 -11.93 11.50
N ASP A 119 9.97 -12.13 11.12
CA ASP A 119 11.08 -12.41 12.05
C ASP A 119 11.79 -11.13 12.56
N GLY A 120 11.38 -9.96 12.08
CA GLY A 120 11.96 -8.67 12.45
C GLY A 120 13.17 -8.28 11.61
N ALA A 121 13.48 -9.02 10.54
CA ALA A 121 14.55 -8.72 9.60
C ALA A 121 14.01 -8.50 8.17
N VAL A 122 14.79 -7.79 7.36
CA VAL A 122 14.46 -7.55 5.96
C VAL A 122 14.74 -8.82 5.16
N ASP A 123 13.71 -9.41 4.55
CA ASP A 123 13.80 -10.63 3.74
C ASP A 123 14.67 -10.44 2.49
N GLN A 124 14.62 -9.25 1.88
CA GLN A 124 15.33 -8.92 0.64
C GLN A 124 16.19 -7.65 0.78
N PRO A 125 17.38 -7.70 1.42
CA PRO A 125 18.21 -6.51 1.64
C PRO A 125 18.65 -5.80 0.36
N LYS A 126 18.83 -6.55 -0.74
CA LYS A 126 19.18 -5.97 -2.05
C LYS A 126 18.01 -5.22 -2.67
N LEU A 127 16.79 -5.73 -2.53
CA LEU A 127 15.57 -5.02 -2.94
C LEU A 127 15.44 -3.72 -2.16
N LEU A 128 15.63 -3.74 -0.83
CA LEU A 128 15.61 -2.53 -0.01
C LEU A 128 16.67 -1.51 -0.44
N THR A 129 17.86 -1.99 -0.85
CA THR A 129 18.90 -1.13 -1.41
C THR A 129 18.44 -0.47 -2.70
N THR A 130 17.86 -1.25 -3.63
CA THR A 130 17.26 -0.71 -4.87
C THR A 130 16.17 0.31 -4.55
N MET A 131 15.28 0.01 -3.60
CA MET A 131 14.20 0.88 -3.17
C MET A 131 14.73 2.21 -2.64
N GLY A 132 15.67 2.19 -1.69
CA GLY A 132 16.25 3.40 -1.10
C GLY A 132 17.17 4.20 -2.04
N GLN A 133 17.68 3.60 -3.11
CA GLN A 133 18.48 4.29 -4.13
C GLN A 133 17.62 5.05 -5.15
N ASN A 134 16.41 4.55 -5.42
CA ASN A 134 15.58 5.05 -6.51
C ASN A 134 14.33 5.77 -6.03
N PHE A 135 13.88 5.52 -4.80
CA PHE A 135 12.58 6.01 -4.31
C PHE A 135 12.66 6.67 -2.93
N ALA A 136 11.72 7.57 -2.71
CA ALA A 136 11.28 8.03 -1.39
C ALA A 136 9.74 8.07 -1.38
N PHE A 137 9.13 8.00 -0.19
CA PHE A 137 7.68 7.98 -0.06
C PHE A 137 7.19 9.22 0.70
N ALA A 138 6.31 10.02 0.08
CA ALA A 138 5.82 11.28 0.65
C ALA A 138 4.32 11.24 0.99
N ILE A 139 3.94 11.81 2.12
CA ILE A 139 2.54 11.83 2.58
C ILE A 139 2.14 13.26 2.92
N GLY A 140 1.04 13.75 2.36
CA GLY A 140 0.62 15.15 2.53
C GLY A 140 -0.47 15.56 1.54
N ALA A 141 -0.71 16.86 1.39
CA ALA A 141 -1.64 17.36 0.37
C ALA A 141 -0.96 17.58 -0.97
N ASP A 142 -1.70 17.42 -2.07
CA ASP A 142 -1.15 17.53 -3.44
C ASP A 142 -0.41 18.86 -3.66
N GLN A 143 -1.00 19.98 -3.25
CA GLN A 143 -0.39 21.31 -3.41
C GLN A 143 0.92 21.47 -2.63
N THR A 144 1.09 20.71 -1.55
CA THR A 144 2.32 20.69 -0.77
C THR A 144 3.36 19.76 -1.37
N LEU A 145 2.95 18.57 -1.81
CA LEU A 145 3.87 17.54 -2.26
C LEU A 145 4.42 17.81 -3.65
N ARG A 146 3.59 18.20 -4.62
CA ARG A 146 3.97 18.36 -6.03
C ARG A 146 5.28 19.15 -6.27
N PRO A 147 5.47 20.37 -5.72
CA PRO A 147 6.73 21.10 -5.93
C PRO A 147 7.94 20.43 -5.27
N ILE A 148 7.72 19.66 -4.21
CA ILE A 148 8.76 18.94 -3.47
C ILE A 148 9.16 17.67 -4.22
N GLU A 149 8.20 16.93 -4.77
CA GLU A 149 8.43 15.73 -5.59
C GLU A 149 9.38 16.06 -6.76
N GLU A 150 9.07 17.09 -7.54
CA GLU A 150 9.89 17.54 -8.66
C GLU A 150 11.30 18.00 -8.24
N THR A 151 11.39 18.68 -7.09
CA THR A 151 12.66 19.22 -6.59
C THR A 151 13.56 18.08 -6.08
N LEU A 152 13.02 17.18 -5.26
CA LEU A 152 13.77 16.06 -4.70
C LEU A 152 14.22 15.08 -5.79
N ASP A 153 13.36 14.77 -6.78
CA ASP A 153 13.76 13.91 -7.90
C ASP A 153 14.92 14.53 -8.69
N ARG A 154 14.82 15.83 -9.01
CA ARG A 154 15.90 16.54 -9.73
C ARG A 154 17.21 16.58 -8.95
N GLU A 155 17.16 16.81 -7.63
CA GLU A 155 18.35 17.03 -6.80
C GLU A 155 19.00 15.73 -6.34
N THR A 156 18.22 14.67 -6.16
CA THR A 156 18.69 13.42 -5.56
C THR A 156 18.66 12.23 -6.51
N GLY A 157 17.95 12.35 -7.63
CA GLY A 157 17.68 11.25 -8.55
C GLY A 157 16.71 10.20 -7.99
N ARG A 158 16.05 10.50 -6.86
CA ARG A 158 15.05 9.62 -6.25
C ARG A 158 13.65 10.09 -6.61
N TYR A 159 12.92 9.21 -7.28
CA TYR A 159 11.52 9.44 -7.58
C TYR A 159 10.69 9.39 -6.29
N VAL A 160 9.84 10.40 -6.07
CA VAL A 160 8.98 10.47 -4.91
C VAL A 160 7.62 9.89 -5.27
N ILE A 161 7.29 8.74 -4.70
CA ILE A 161 5.93 8.18 -4.74
C ILE A 161 5.17 8.79 -3.58
N SER A 162 3.95 9.26 -3.81
CA SER A 162 3.21 9.99 -2.79
C SER A 162 1.89 9.36 -2.43
N MET A 163 1.37 9.73 -1.25
CA MET A 163 -0.02 9.59 -0.84
C MET A 163 -0.59 11.00 -0.62
N LYS A 164 -1.49 11.41 -1.53
CA LYS A 164 -2.16 12.72 -1.53
C LYS A 164 -3.42 12.67 -0.68
N THR A 165 -3.25 12.94 0.60
CA THR A 165 -4.26 12.80 1.67
C THR A 165 -5.49 13.72 1.54
N ASP A 166 -5.44 14.73 0.69
CA ASP A 166 -6.56 15.61 0.37
C ASP A 166 -7.39 15.17 -0.84
N ILE A 167 -6.88 14.21 -1.62
CA ILE A 167 -7.54 13.65 -2.81
C ILE A 167 -7.96 12.21 -2.53
N TRP A 168 -7.04 11.39 -2.02
CA TRP A 168 -7.20 9.95 -1.94
C TRP A 168 -7.71 9.46 -0.58
N PRO A 169 -8.54 8.40 -0.58
CA PRO A 169 -9.16 7.89 0.63
C PRO A 169 -8.15 7.27 1.60
N PHE A 170 -8.17 7.73 2.85
CA PHE A 170 -7.47 7.13 3.97
C PHE A 170 -8.47 6.45 4.92
N PHE A 171 -8.58 5.14 4.79
CA PHE A 171 -9.48 4.30 5.59
C PHE A 171 -8.67 3.27 6.39
N PRO A 172 -8.15 3.63 7.58
CA PRO A 172 -7.10 2.87 8.24
C PRO A 172 -7.51 1.46 8.67
N ASP A 173 -8.82 1.20 8.82
CA ASP A 173 -9.35 -0.12 9.18
C ASP A 173 -9.43 -1.10 7.98
N TRP A 174 -9.18 -0.64 6.75
CA TRP A 174 -9.17 -1.49 5.56
C TRP A 174 -8.07 -2.56 5.64
N ASN A 175 -8.44 -3.82 5.40
CA ASN A 175 -7.58 -4.99 5.61
C ASN A 175 -7.44 -5.89 4.37
N GLY A 176 -7.82 -5.39 3.19
CA GLY A 176 -7.80 -6.16 1.95
C GLY A 176 -8.93 -7.17 1.77
N LYS A 177 -9.97 -7.13 2.60
CA LYS A 177 -11.11 -8.07 2.55
C LYS A 177 -12.46 -7.35 2.54
N GLY A 178 -13.53 -8.12 2.31
CA GLY A 178 -14.91 -7.65 2.47
C GLY A 178 -15.55 -7.03 1.22
N PHE A 179 -14.85 -7.05 0.09
CA PHE A 179 -15.40 -6.68 -1.21
C PHE A 179 -15.77 -7.92 -2.04
N ARG A 180 -16.60 -7.74 -3.06
CA ARG A 180 -16.89 -8.76 -4.07
C ARG A 180 -16.65 -8.18 -5.44
N LEU A 181 -16.00 -8.95 -6.31
CA LEU A 181 -15.78 -8.61 -7.71
C LEU A 181 -16.15 -9.81 -8.57
N SER A 182 -16.76 -9.58 -9.73
CA SER A 182 -17.09 -10.66 -10.68
C SER A 182 -16.01 -10.89 -11.72
N ARG A 183 -15.23 -9.85 -12.05
CA ARG A 183 -14.08 -9.88 -12.97
C ARG A 183 -13.22 -8.62 -12.79
N LEU A 184 -11.93 -8.72 -13.09
CA LEU A 184 -11.05 -7.57 -13.24
C LEU A 184 -10.98 -7.16 -14.71
N ASP A 185 -11.68 -6.08 -15.09
CA ASP A 185 -11.84 -5.66 -16.48
C ASP A 185 -11.40 -4.23 -16.80
N SER A 186 -10.93 -3.48 -15.80
CA SER A 186 -10.54 -2.08 -15.98
C SER A 186 -9.47 -1.66 -14.98
N SER A 187 -8.55 -0.83 -15.45
CA SER A 187 -7.55 -0.17 -14.59
C SER A 187 -8.16 0.78 -13.56
N LEU A 188 -9.39 1.25 -13.77
CA LEU A 188 -10.10 2.11 -12.83
C LEU A 188 -10.65 1.37 -11.61
N TRP A 189 -10.69 0.05 -11.62
CA TRP A 189 -11.31 -0.70 -10.54
C TRP A 189 -10.48 -0.61 -9.26
N ARG A 190 -11.14 -0.23 -8.15
CA ARG A 190 -10.64 -0.40 -6.77
C ARG A 190 -11.80 -0.89 -5.90
N PRO A 191 -11.56 -1.68 -4.83
CA PRO A 191 -12.59 -2.00 -3.86
C PRO A 191 -13.22 -0.75 -3.23
N ASP A 192 -14.52 -0.80 -2.98
CA ASP A 192 -15.19 0.23 -2.20
C ASP A 192 -14.53 0.39 -0.84
N LYS A 193 -14.31 1.64 -0.43
CA LYS A 193 -13.64 1.99 0.83
C LYS A 193 -12.23 1.39 0.96
N MET A 194 -11.55 1.15 -0.15
CA MET A 194 -10.12 0.87 -0.12
C MET A 194 -9.34 2.04 0.48
N ASN A 195 -8.36 1.74 1.32
CA ASN A 195 -7.37 2.71 1.74
C ASN A 195 -6.32 2.85 0.65
N ALA A 196 -6.28 4.02 -0.01
CA ALA A 196 -5.33 4.28 -1.10
C ALA A 196 -3.87 4.19 -0.64
N LEU A 197 -3.59 4.32 0.66
CA LEU A 197 -2.25 4.10 1.18
C LEU A 197 -1.72 2.68 0.92
N TRP A 198 -2.60 1.67 0.89
CA TRP A 198 -2.18 0.31 0.54
C TRP A 198 -1.67 0.24 -0.90
N GLU A 199 -2.38 0.90 -1.82
CA GLU A 199 -1.99 0.97 -3.23
C GLU A 199 -0.65 1.66 -3.39
N GLU A 200 -0.48 2.85 -2.83
CA GLU A 200 0.74 3.62 -3.00
C GLU A 200 1.97 2.93 -2.36
N CYS A 201 1.78 2.28 -1.20
CA CYS A 201 2.83 1.45 -0.60
C CYS A 201 3.19 0.25 -1.49
N PHE A 202 2.18 -0.42 -2.06
CA PHE A 202 2.40 -1.55 -2.97
C PHE A 202 3.05 -1.11 -4.29
N HIS A 203 2.65 0.03 -4.86
CA HIS A 203 3.26 0.59 -6.07
C HIS A 203 4.75 0.87 -5.86
N ALA A 204 5.13 1.49 -4.74
CA ALA A 204 6.55 1.70 -4.41
C ALA A 204 7.32 0.38 -4.25
N TYR A 205 6.70 -0.63 -3.66
CA TYR A 205 7.28 -1.96 -3.53
C TYR A 205 7.45 -2.65 -4.89
N ASN A 206 6.44 -2.60 -5.74
CA ASN A 206 6.42 -3.23 -7.06
C ASN A 206 7.37 -2.54 -8.06
N GLU A 207 7.43 -1.21 -8.06
CA GLU A 207 8.44 -0.46 -8.84
C GLU A 207 9.88 -0.84 -8.43
N SER A 208 10.10 -1.07 -7.13
CA SER A 208 11.39 -1.54 -6.65
C SER A 208 11.74 -2.91 -7.21
N TRP A 209 10.77 -3.82 -7.33
CA TRP A 209 10.98 -5.12 -7.98
C TRP A 209 11.28 -5.00 -9.47
N ASN A 210 10.55 -4.15 -10.20
CA ASN A 210 10.77 -3.85 -11.62
C ASN A 210 12.21 -3.36 -11.91
N LEU A 211 12.78 -2.55 -11.01
CA LEU A 211 14.18 -2.12 -11.10
C LEU A 211 15.17 -3.17 -10.59
N HIS A 212 14.78 -3.99 -9.62
CA HIS A 212 15.64 -4.98 -8.99
C HIS A 212 15.88 -6.21 -9.87
N SER A 213 14.87 -6.65 -10.62
CA SER A 213 14.90 -7.90 -11.39
C SER A 213 14.30 -7.74 -12.78
N ASN A 214 15.06 -8.13 -13.81
CA ASN A 214 14.58 -8.13 -15.20
C ASN A 214 13.33 -9.01 -15.43
N GLN A 215 13.07 -9.99 -14.55
CA GLN A 215 11.86 -10.81 -14.63
C GLN A 215 10.59 -10.01 -14.29
N TRP A 216 10.73 -8.99 -13.43
CA TRP A 216 9.68 -8.06 -13.03
C TRP A 216 9.48 -6.89 -14.00
N SER A 217 10.13 -6.91 -15.17
CA SER A 217 10.06 -5.80 -16.12
C SER A 217 8.61 -5.50 -16.55
N PHE A 218 8.22 -4.23 -16.42
CA PHE A 218 6.91 -3.73 -16.88
C PHE A 218 6.85 -3.49 -18.40
N GLY A 219 7.99 -3.55 -19.10
CA GLY A 219 8.03 -3.27 -20.52
C GLY A 219 7.11 -4.20 -21.34
N LYS A 220 6.67 -3.75 -22.51
CA LYS A 220 5.81 -4.53 -23.42
C LYS A 220 6.34 -5.93 -23.80
N LYS A 221 7.65 -6.14 -23.66
CA LYS A 221 8.34 -7.42 -23.88
C LYS A 221 8.63 -8.19 -22.59
N GLY A 222 8.31 -7.66 -21.42
CA GLY A 222 8.36 -8.36 -20.13
C GLY A 222 7.21 -9.35 -19.98
N GLY A 223 7.32 -10.28 -19.04
CA GLY A 223 6.26 -11.26 -18.77
C GLY A 223 4.95 -10.59 -18.35
N LEU A 224 5.04 -9.66 -17.39
CA LEU A 224 3.94 -8.90 -16.83
C LEU A 224 3.25 -8.02 -17.89
N GLY A 225 4.04 -7.26 -18.67
CA GLY A 225 3.52 -6.46 -19.77
C GLY A 225 2.83 -7.30 -20.85
N ARG A 226 3.37 -8.48 -21.22
CA ARG A 226 2.71 -9.35 -22.20
C ARG A 226 1.39 -9.94 -21.68
N ALA A 227 1.28 -10.23 -20.39
CA ALA A 227 0.04 -10.72 -19.80
C ALA A 227 -1.06 -9.65 -19.93
N MET A 228 -0.80 -8.42 -19.46
CA MET A 228 -1.74 -7.30 -19.62
C MET A 228 -2.07 -7.02 -21.09
N ALA A 229 -1.08 -7.05 -21.98
CA ALA A 229 -1.30 -6.87 -23.42
C ALA A 229 -2.22 -7.94 -24.02
N THR A 230 -2.19 -9.16 -23.47
CA THR A 230 -3.05 -10.26 -23.91
C THR A 230 -4.50 -10.00 -23.50
N ASP A 231 -4.75 -9.62 -22.24
CA ASP A 231 -6.10 -9.26 -21.79
C ASP A 231 -6.67 -8.05 -22.55
N ILE A 232 -5.85 -7.02 -22.81
CA ILE A 232 -6.27 -5.86 -23.62
C ILE A 232 -6.68 -6.32 -25.03
N LYS A 233 -5.91 -7.23 -25.63
CA LYS A 233 -6.19 -7.74 -26.99
C LYS A 233 -7.47 -8.57 -27.05
N THR A 234 -7.79 -9.33 -25.99
CA THR A 234 -9.02 -10.13 -25.91
C THR A 234 -10.24 -9.32 -25.47
N GLY A 235 -10.04 -8.09 -25.01
CA GLY A 235 -11.10 -7.22 -24.52
C GLY A 235 -11.47 -7.50 -23.06
N ASP A 236 -10.62 -8.22 -22.33
CA ASP A 236 -10.82 -8.60 -20.94
C ASP A 236 -10.29 -7.55 -19.95
N TYR A 237 -9.52 -6.56 -20.41
CA TYR A 237 -9.01 -5.48 -19.57
C TYR A 237 -8.86 -4.17 -20.34
N ASP A 238 -9.39 -3.07 -19.80
CA ASP A 238 -9.27 -1.74 -20.38
C ASP A 238 -8.32 -0.82 -19.60
N ILE A 239 -7.47 -0.12 -20.36
CA ILE A 239 -6.60 0.97 -19.87
C ILE A 239 -6.91 2.30 -20.56
N GLN A 240 -7.76 2.31 -21.59
CA GLN A 240 -7.99 3.50 -22.42
C GLN A 240 -8.82 4.54 -21.69
N GLU A 241 -9.78 4.11 -20.88
CA GLU A 241 -10.63 5.03 -20.13
C GLU A 241 -9.82 5.86 -19.14
N GLN A 242 -8.94 5.23 -18.37
CA GLN A 242 -8.06 5.96 -17.45
C GLN A 242 -7.10 6.88 -18.20
N ASN A 243 -6.52 6.40 -19.31
CA ASN A 243 -5.67 7.25 -20.14
C ASN A 243 -6.39 8.49 -20.68
N ARG A 244 -7.69 8.38 -20.97
CA ARG A 244 -8.52 9.52 -21.37
C ARG A 244 -8.78 10.49 -20.22
N LEU A 245 -9.04 9.97 -19.01
CA LEU A 245 -9.25 10.78 -17.80
C LEU A 245 -7.97 11.51 -17.38
N GLU A 246 -6.81 10.90 -17.61
CA GLU A 246 -5.49 11.47 -17.33
C GLU A 246 -4.89 12.19 -18.55
N HIS A 247 -5.71 12.56 -19.54
CA HIS A 247 -5.29 13.36 -20.71
C HIS A 247 -4.09 12.82 -21.51
N GLY A 248 -3.86 11.50 -21.48
CA GLY A 248 -2.73 10.85 -22.14
C GLY A 248 -1.51 10.61 -21.26
N ASP A 249 -1.55 11.02 -19.98
CA ASP A 249 -0.43 10.88 -19.04
C ASP A 249 -0.37 9.49 -18.38
N TYR A 250 -1.37 8.63 -18.62
CA TYR A 250 -1.39 7.25 -18.12
C TYR A 250 -0.55 6.33 -19.01
N ASP A 251 0.71 6.14 -18.61
CA ASP A 251 1.66 5.38 -19.40
C ASP A 251 1.55 3.85 -19.21
N TRP A 252 2.26 3.12 -20.07
CA TRP A 252 2.25 1.66 -20.06
C TRP A 252 2.81 1.04 -18.77
N ASN A 253 3.85 1.62 -18.20
CA ASN A 253 4.47 1.10 -16.98
C ASN A 253 3.55 1.31 -15.78
N THR A 254 2.92 2.49 -15.68
CA THR A 254 1.88 2.76 -14.67
C THR A 254 0.76 1.74 -14.79
N ALA A 255 0.28 1.48 -16.02
CA ALA A 255 -0.78 0.52 -16.24
C ALA A 255 -0.42 -0.92 -15.83
N VAL A 256 0.82 -1.35 -16.09
CA VAL A 256 1.28 -2.68 -15.64
C VAL A 256 1.40 -2.73 -14.11
N ASN A 257 1.91 -1.69 -13.47
CA ASN A 257 2.02 -1.62 -12.01
C ASN A 257 0.64 -1.75 -11.35
N GLU A 258 -0.34 -0.96 -11.82
CA GLU A 258 -1.73 -1.01 -11.34
C GLU A 258 -2.38 -2.38 -11.59
N TYR A 259 -2.18 -2.96 -12.78
CA TYR A 259 -2.71 -4.28 -13.12
C TYR A 259 -2.21 -5.36 -12.14
N ILE A 260 -0.91 -5.34 -11.79
CA ILE A 260 -0.33 -6.25 -10.81
C ILE A 260 -0.93 -6.00 -9.42
N HIS A 261 -1.06 -4.73 -9.02
CA HIS A 261 -1.64 -4.34 -7.74
C HIS A 261 -3.09 -4.82 -7.61
N GLN A 262 -3.93 -4.63 -8.62
CA GLN A 262 -5.32 -5.08 -8.61
C GLN A 262 -5.43 -6.61 -8.49
N ILE A 263 -4.59 -7.35 -9.21
CA ILE A 263 -4.50 -8.82 -9.10
C ILE A 263 -4.09 -9.22 -7.67
N TRP A 264 -3.12 -8.53 -7.08
CA TRP A 264 -2.69 -8.76 -5.70
C TRP A 264 -3.82 -8.48 -4.69
N VAL A 265 -4.58 -7.39 -4.86
CA VAL A 265 -5.73 -7.06 -4.00
C VAL A 265 -6.81 -8.13 -4.10
N ILE A 266 -7.12 -8.60 -5.31
CA ILE A 266 -8.08 -9.70 -5.54
C ILE A 266 -7.64 -10.96 -4.79
N GLN A 267 -6.35 -11.29 -4.85
CA GLN A 267 -5.79 -12.41 -4.10
C GLN A 267 -5.87 -12.22 -2.59
N LYS A 268 -5.54 -11.04 -2.09
CA LYS A 268 -5.68 -10.69 -0.67
C LYS A 268 -7.14 -10.84 -0.20
N GLY A 269 -8.09 -10.55 -1.08
CA GLY A 269 -9.52 -10.75 -0.88
C GLY A 269 -10.00 -12.19 -1.01
N GLY A 270 -9.14 -13.12 -1.46
CA GLY A 270 -9.46 -14.54 -1.64
C GLY A 270 -10.38 -14.83 -2.83
N GLN A 271 -10.25 -14.06 -3.91
CA GLN A 271 -11.12 -14.12 -5.09
C GLN A 271 -10.34 -14.45 -6.39
N ASP A 272 -9.28 -15.25 -6.29
CA ASP A 272 -8.39 -15.58 -7.42
C ASP A 272 -9.14 -16.21 -8.61
N GLU A 273 -10.27 -16.87 -8.35
CA GLU A 273 -11.06 -17.57 -9.35
C GLU A 273 -11.71 -16.66 -10.40
N ILE A 274 -11.80 -15.35 -10.12
CA ILE A 274 -12.35 -14.37 -11.06
C ILE A 274 -11.33 -13.84 -12.07
N LEU A 275 -10.05 -14.19 -11.89
CA LEU A 275 -8.96 -13.76 -12.74
C LEU A 275 -8.94 -14.53 -14.06
N THR A 276 -8.62 -13.84 -15.15
CA THR A 276 -8.37 -14.46 -16.47
C THR A 276 -7.12 -15.34 -16.46
N GLU A 277 -6.93 -16.17 -17.49
CA GLU A 277 -5.70 -16.99 -17.59
C GLU A 277 -4.41 -16.13 -17.60
N PRO A 278 -4.30 -15.00 -18.34
CA PRO A 278 -3.15 -14.10 -18.21
C PRO A 278 -2.97 -13.52 -16.80
N GLN A 279 -4.05 -13.11 -16.13
CA GLN A 279 -4.00 -12.57 -14.76
C GLN A 279 -3.55 -13.64 -13.76
N GLN A 280 -4.03 -14.88 -13.89
CA GLN A 280 -3.59 -16.02 -13.07
C GLN A 280 -2.10 -16.30 -13.26
N LYS A 281 -1.56 -16.14 -14.47
CA LYS A 281 -0.10 -16.27 -14.71
C LYS A 281 0.70 -15.18 -14.00
N VAL A 282 0.17 -13.95 -13.95
CA VAL A 282 0.79 -12.86 -13.16
C VAL A 282 0.73 -13.19 -11.67
N LEU A 283 -0.42 -13.65 -11.17
CA LEU A 283 -0.55 -14.05 -9.78
C LEU A 283 0.42 -15.17 -9.40
N GLU A 284 0.53 -16.20 -10.23
CA GLU A 284 1.46 -17.31 -9.99
C GLU A 284 2.92 -16.85 -10.03
N PHE A 285 3.26 -15.92 -10.93
CA PHE A 285 4.58 -15.29 -10.95
C PHE A 285 4.87 -14.54 -9.65
N MET A 286 3.91 -13.79 -9.10
CA MET A 286 4.09 -13.13 -7.80
C MET A 286 4.32 -14.15 -6.68
N ARG A 287 3.51 -15.21 -6.62
CA ARG A 287 3.61 -16.28 -5.59
C ARG A 287 4.94 -17.02 -5.61
N THR A 288 5.47 -17.25 -6.80
CA THR A 288 6.70 -18.03 -6.99
C THR A 288 7.96 -17.16 -7.01
N SER A 289 7.82 -15.84 -6.99
CA SER A 289 8.94 -14.90 -6.91
C SER A 289 9.57 -14.95 -5.50
N PRO A 290 10.84 -15.40 -5.37
CA PRO A 290 11.46 -15.54 -4.06
C PRO A 290 11.53 -14.21 -3.30
N GLY A 291 10.94 -14.17 -2.10
CA GLY A 291 10.93 -12.98 -1.25
C GLY A 291 9.94 -11.89 -1.66
N PHE A 292 9.11 -12.10 -2.69
CA PHE A 292 7.98 -11.22 -2.95
C PHE A 292 6.89 -11.47 -1.90
N SER A 293 6.29 -10.41 -1.36
CA SER A 293 5.28 -10.54 -0.33
C SER A 293 3.89 -10.64 -0.95
N MET A 294 3.18 -11.74 -0.67
CA MET A 294 1.77 -11.92 -1.00
C MET A 294 0.84 -11.42 0.11
N ASP A 295 1.38 -10.73 1.10
CA ASP A 295 0.60 -10.17 2.20
C ASP A 295 1.08 -8.77 2.59
N MET A 296 0.15 -7.94 3.04
CA MET A 296 0.42 -6.66 3.68
C MET A 296 -0.47 -6.53 4.90
N ASN A 297 0.13 -6.09 6.00
CA ASN A 297 -0.50 -6.11 7.31
C ASN A 297 -0.52 -4.71 7.92
N LYS A 298 -1.72 -4.10 7.99
CA LYS A 298 -1.90 -2.79 8.64
C LYS A 298 -1.58 -2.78 10.14
N ASP A 299 -1.64 -3.95 10.78
CA ASP A 299 -1.41 -4.16 12.21
C ASP A 299 -0.03 -4.76 12.47
N TYR A 300 0.89 -4.68 11.50
CA TYR A 300 2.24 -5.20 11.64
C TYR A 300 2.97 -4.56 12.83
N SER A 301 3.46 -5.39 13.75
CA SER A 301 4.09 -4.96 15.00
C SER A 301 5.62 -4.95 14.93
N GLY A 302 6.22 -5.61 13.94
CA GLY A 302 7.65 -5.51 13.67
C GLY A 302 7.98 -4.12 13.10
N SER A 303 8.74 -3.31 13.82
CA SER A 303 9.19 -2.02 13.30
C SER A 303 10.59 -2.15 12.72
N LEU A 304 10.68 -2.28 11.40
CA LEU A 304 11.97 -2.17 10.69
C LEU A 304 12.46 -0.72 10.61
N ALA A 305 11.54 0.24 10.79
CA ALA A 305 11.82 1.65 10.60
C ALA A 305 12.44 2.31 11.84
N VAL A 306 13.27 3.32 11.58
CA VAL A 306 13.85 4.22 12.57
C VAL A 306 13.23 5.60 12.38
N LYS A 307 12.73 6.21 13.46
CA LYS A 307 12.28 7.61 13.45
C LYS A 307 13.49 8.54 13.39
N VAL A 308 13.42 9.50 12.48
CA VAL A 308 14.45 10.51 12.21
C VAL A 308 14.02 11.88 12.70
N ARG A 309 12.75 12.23 12.47
CA ARG A 309 12.11 13.48 12.88
C ARG A 309 10.65 13.19 13.23
#